data_AF-A0A9W5AY01-F1
#
_entry.id   AF-A0A9W5AY01-F1
#
_cell.length_a   1.000
_cell.length_b   1.000
_cell.length_c   1.000
_cell.angle_alpha   90.00
_cell.angle_beta   90.00
_cell.angle_gamma   90.00
#
_symmetry.space_group_name_H-M   'P 1'
#
loop_
_entity.id
_entity.type
_entity.pdbx_description
1 polymer ?
#
loop_
_entity_poly.entity_id
_entity_poly.type
_entity_poly.pdbx_seq_one_letter_code
_entity_poly.pdbx_strand_id
1 'polypeptide(L)'
;MHAIYGDGGSDAEVKVALAIPPARAMSNDLFDALQKREPLFSEAVKEGRLLAEAWWAAAGQRGIFLGKDFNATTYIFNKKNRFHNWKDKQEVQHSADKDAPPVFTLKIDNS
;
A
#
# COMPACT_ATOMS: atom_id res chain seq x y z
N MET A 1 -15.85 0.59 -9.20
CA MET A 1 -14.76 0.43 -8.20
C MET A 1 -14.02 -0.89 -8.37
N HIS A 2 -14.68 -2.03 -8.19
CA HIS A 2 -14.01 -3.34 -8.24
C HIS A 2 -13.28 -3.66 -9.53
N ALA A 3 -13.76 -3.21 -10.70
CA ALA A 3 -13.04 -3.39 -11.97
C ALA A 3 -11.68 -2.67 -11.96
N ILE A 4 -11.67 -1.38 -11.59
CA ILE A 4 -10.44 -0.57 -11.50
C ILE A 4 -9.45 -1.22 -10.54
N TYR A 5 -9.91 -1.60 -9.36
CA TYR A 5 -9.07 -2.31 -8.40
C TYR A 5 -8.59 -3.67 -8.90
N GLY A 6 -9.47 -4.44 -9.55
CA GLY A 6 -9.19 -5.76 -10.12
C GLY A 6 -8.08 -5.73 -11.18
N ASP A 7 -7.91 -4.60 -11.86
CA ASP A 7 -6.83 -4.35 -12.81
C ASP A 7 -5.57 -3.76 -12.15
N GLY A 8 -5.48 -3.80 -10.82
CA GLY A 8 -4.37 -3.25 -10.06
C GLY A 8 -4.43 -1.73 -9.88
N GLY A 9 -5.56 -1.09 -10.15
CA GLY A 9 -5.79 0.35 -10.02
C GLY A 9 -6.02 0.81 -8.57
N SER A 10 -5.72 2.08 -8.31
CA SER A 10 -5.59 2.69 -6.97
C SER A 10 -6.82 3.47 -6.51
N ASP A 11 -6.85 3.85 -5.22
CA ASP A 11 -7.87 4.75 -4.68
C ASP A 11 -7.96 6.07 -5.45
N ALA A 12 -6.84 6.57 -6.00
CA ALA A 12 -6.81 7.78 -6.79
C ALA A 12 -7.61 7.62 -8.09
N GLU A 13 -7.40 6.53 -8.82
CA GLU A 13 -8.13 6.22 -10.06
C GLU A 13 -9.62 5.99 -9.78
N VAL A 14 -9.94 5.33 -8.68
CA VAL A 14 -11.31 5.17 -8.20
C VAL A 14 -11.96 6.53 -7.91
N LYS A 15 -11.27 7.44 -7.22
CA LYS A 15 -11.80 8.78 -6.93
C LYS A 15 -12.02 9.60 -8.19
N VAL A 16 -11.18 9.45 -9.21
CA VAL A 16 -11.41 10.04 -10.54
C VAL A 16 -12.68 9.46 -11.19
N ALA A 17 -12.86 8.13 -11.13
CA ALA A 17 -14.04 7.48 -11.71
C ALA A 17 -15.35 7.80 -10.99
N LEU A 18 -15.29 8.14 -9.70
CA LEU A 18 -16.45 8.55 -8.88
C LEU A 18 -16.70 10.06 -8.90
N ALA A 19 -15.93 10.82 -9.69
CA ALA A 19 -16.08 12.26 -9.75
C ALA A 19 -17.45 12.68 -10.28
N ILE A 20 -18.02 13.73 -9.68
CA ILE A 20 -19.25 14.36 -10.14
C ILE A 20 -18.89 15.70 -10.77
N PRO A 21 -19.31 16.00 -12.02
CA PRO A 21 -19.06 17.28 -12.66
C PRO A 21 -19.48 18.47 -11.79
N PRO A 22 -18.72 19.59 -11.79
CA PRO A 22 -17.55 19.88 -12.62
C PRO A 22 -16.22 19.32 -12.08
N ALA A 23 -16.24 18.60 -10.95
CA ALA A 23 -15.03 18.03 -10.37
C ALA A 23 -14.49 16.89 -11.24
N ARG A 24 -13.17 16.73 -11.26
CA ARG A 24 -12.46 15.66 -11.98
C ARG A 24 -12.03 14.49 -11.09
N ALA A 25 -12.22 14.63 -9.78
CA ALA A 25 -12.02 13.60 -8.78
C ALA A 25 -12.94 13.88 -7.58
N MET A 26 -13.40 12.81 -6.94
CA MET A 26 -13.99 12.91 -5.61
C MET A 26 -12.92 13.39 -4.61
N SER A 27 -13.30 14.29 -3.69
CA SER A 27 -12.38 14.79 -2.67
C SER A 27 -11.94 13.68 -1.71
N ASN A 28 -10.72 13.80 -1.18
CA ASN A 28 -10.21 12.86 -0.17
C ASN A 28 -11.11 12.87 1.08
N ASP A 29 -11.49 14.04 1.55
CA ASP A 29 -12.33 14.19 2.74
C ASP A 29 -13.68 13.48 2.59
N LEU A 30 -14.31 13.56 1.41
CA LEU A 30 -15.57 12.88 1.16
C LEU A 30 -15.39 11.37 1.10
N PHE A 31 -14.34 10.88 0.44
CA PHE A 31 -14.02 9.46 0.38
C PHE A 31 -13.75 8.87 1.78
N ASP A 32 -13.02 9.59 2.61
CA ASP A 32 -12.70 9.19 3.97
C ASP A 32 -13.93 9.29 4.88
N ALA A 33 -14.74 10.33 4.73
CA ALA A 33 -16.01 10.45 5.46
C ALA A 33 -16.99 9.32 5.11
N LEU A 34 -17.07 8.93 3.83
CA LEU A 34 -17.89 7.80 3.38
C LEU A 34 -17.40 6.47 3.96
N GLN A 35 -16.10 6.19 3.92
CA GLN A 35 -15.52 4.98 4.52
C GLN A 35 -15.77 4.88 6.03
N LYS A 36 -15.90 6.03 6.73
CA LYS A 36 -16.19 6.07 8.17
C LYS A 36 -17.67 5.87 8.48
N ARG A 37 -18.57 6.49 7.71
CA ARG A 37 -20.01 6.53 8.05
C ARG A 37 -20.83 5.44 7.37
N GLU A 38 -20.40 4.93 6.21
CA GLU A 38 -21.12 3.93 5.42
C GLU A 38 -20.36 2.58 5.43
N PRO A 39 -20.79 1.59 6.23
CA PRO A 39 -20.10 0.31 6.33
C PRO A 39 -19.96 -0.41 4.98
N LEU A 40 -21.01 -0.42 4.15
CA LEU A 40 -20.99 -1.07 2.84
C LEU A 40 -19.96 -0.44 1.89
N PHE A 41 -19.81 0.89 1.94
CA PHE A 41 -18.79 1.57 1.16
C PHE A 41 -17.39 1.23 1.67
N SER A 42 -17.22 1.20 3.00
CA SER A 42 -15.96 0.80 3.64
C SER A 42 -15.53 -0.60 3.21
N GLU A 43 -16.44 -1.57 3.27
CA GLU A 43 -16.16 -2.95 2.86
C GLU A 43 -15.85 -3.06 1.36
N ALA A 44 -16.62 -2.39 0.48
CA ALA A 44 -16.33 -2.37 -0.95
C ALA A 44 -14.93 -1.79 -1.27
N VAL A 45 -14.50 -0.75 -0.55
CA VAL A 45 -13.14 -0.20 -0.70
C VAL A 45 -12.08 -1.18 -0.20
N LYS A 46 -12.31 -1.86 0.92
CA LYS A 46 -11.38 -2.89 1.45
C LYS A 46 -11.26 -4.08 0.51
N GLU A 47 -12.37 -4.62 0.03
CA GLU A 47 -12.42 -5.67 -0.98
C GLU A 47 -11.68 -5.24 -2.26
N GLY A 48 -11.92 -4.02 -2.73
CA GLY A 48 -11.18 -3.43 -3.83
C GLY A 48 -9.67 -3.42 -3.60
N ARG A 49 -9.20 -2.90 -2.46
CA ARG A 49 -7.76 -2.89 -2.15
C ARG A 49 -7.15 -4.30 -2.13
N LEU A 50 -7.88 -5.31 -1.65
CA LEU A 50 -7.48 -6.71 -1.71
C LEU A 50 -7.35 -7.24 -3.15
N LEU A 51 -8.32 -6.92 -4.02
CA LEU A 51 -8.26 -7.28 -5.45
C LEU A 51 -7.03 -6.67 -6.13
N ALA A 52 -6.74 -5.40 -5.86
CA ALA A 52 -5.55 -4.74 -6.39
C ALA A 52 -4.27 -5.39 -5.86
N GLU A 53 -4.22 -5.72 -4.57
CA GLU A 53 -3.06 -6.41 -4.00
C GLU A 53 -2.82 -7.77 -4.67
N ALA A 54 -3.87 -8.55 -4.90
CA ALA A 54 -3.82 -9.84 -5.58
C ALA A 54 -3.33 -9.70 -7.03
N TRP A 55 -3.83 -8.70 -7.77
CA TRP A 55 -3.36 -8.42 -9.13
C TRP A 55 -1.85 -8.12 -9.15
N TRP A 56 -1.39 -7.25 -8.24
CA TRP A 56 0.03 -6.92 -8.15
C TRP A 56 0.87 -8.13 -7.71
N ALA A 57 0.37 -8.98 -6.82
CA ALA A 57 1.05 -10.22 -6.45
C ALA A 57 1.24 -11.16 -7.67
N ALA A 58 0.20 -11.31 -8.50
CA ALA A 58 0.28 -12.08 -9.74
C ALA A 58 1.22 -11.44 -10.77
N ALA A 59 1.28 -10.10 -10.85
CA ALA A 59 2.25 -9.39 -11.67
C ALA A 59 3.70 -9.68 -11.22
N GLY A 60 3.97 -9.65 -9.92
CA GLY A 60 5.27 -10.00 -9.35
C GLY A 60 5.67 -11.45 -9.65
N GLN A 61 4.75 -12.40 -9.47
CA GLN A 61 5.00 -13.82 -9.77
C GLN A 61 5.38 -14.04 -11.24
N ARG A 62 4.66 -13.40 -12.17
CA ARG A 62 5.01 -13.43 -13.60
C ARG A 62 6.37 -12.79 -13.85
N GLY A 63 6.65 -11.67 -13.18
CA GLY A 63 7.90 -10.92 -13.27
C GLY A 63 9.15 -11.75 -12.99
N ILE A 64 9.06 -12.77 -12.12
CA ILE A 64 10.19 -13.69 -11.82
C ILE A 64 10.71 -14.36 -13.10
N PHE A 65 9.84 -14.70 -14.05
CA PHE A 65 10.19 -15.41 -15.28
C PHE A 65 10.55 -14.47 -16.44
N LEU A 66 10.35 -13.16 -16.29
CA LEU A 66 10.55 -12.17 -17.36
C LEU A 66 11.97 -11.57 -17.35
N GLY A 67 12.76 -11.80 -16.30
CA GLY A 67 14.15 -11.34 -16.21
C GLY A 67 14.29 -9.84 -16.47
N LYS A 68 15.06 -9.47 -17.51
CA LYS A 68 15.34 -8.07 -17.86
C LYS A 68 14.10 -7.28 -18.32
N ASP A 69 13.03 -7.96 -18.73
CA ASP A 69 11.79 -7.32 -19.19
C ASP A 69 10.87 -6.94 -18.03
N PHE A 70 11.27 -7.24 -16.79
CA PHE A 70 10.56 -6.86 -15.57
C PHE A 70 11.38 -5.92 -14.69
N ASN A 71 10.84 -4.72 -14.43
CA ASN A 71 11.47 -3.77 -13.53
C ASN A 71 11.12 -4.10 -12.06
N ALA A 72 11.94 -4.97 -11.46
CA ALA A 72 11.78 -5.40 -10.08
C ALA A 72 11.84 -4.24 -9.07
N THR A 73 12.69 -3.23 -9.33
CA THR A 73 12.84 -2.07 -8.45
C THR A 73 11.56 -1.25 -8.38
N THR A 74 10.97 -0.90 -9.54
CA THR A 74 9.70 -0.18 -9.60
C THR A 74 8.57 -0.99 -8.96
N TYR A 75 8.53 -2.31 -9.20
CA TYR A 75 7.57 -3.19 -8.56
C TYR A 75 7.68 -3.14 -7.03
N ILE A 76 8.89 -3.32 -6.48
CA ILE A 76 9.11 -3.29 -5.02
C ILE A 76 8.68 -1.96 -4.41
N PHE A 77 9.06 -0.82 -5.01
CA PHE A 77 8.66 0.50 -4.51
C PHE A 77 7.16 0.73 -4.61
N ASN A 78 6.53 0.28 -5.71
CA ASN A 78 5.08 0.35 -5.85
C ASN A 78 4.40 -0.43 -4.72
N LYS A 79 4.86 -1.66 -4.45
CA LYS A 79 4.28 -2.49 -3.40
C LYS A 79 4.43 -1.88 -2.01
N LYS A 80 5.63 -1.42 -1.65
CA LYS A 80 5.93 -0.82 -0.33
C LYS A 80 5.15 0.46 -0.07
N ASN A 81 4.99 1.32 -1.07
CA ASN A 81 4.31 2.60 -0.90
C ASN A 81 2.78 2.48 -0.90
N ARG A 82 2.25 1.39 -1.46
CA ARG A 82 0.81 1.24 -1.72
C ARG A 82 0.12 0.26 -0.77
N PHE A 83 0.81 -0.75 -0.27
CA PHE A 83 0.23 -1.79 0.57
C PHE A 83 0.86 -1.80 1.96
N HIS A 84 0.04 -1.78 3.00
CA HIS A 84 0.42 -1.48 4.38
C HIS A 84 1.47 -2.45 4.97
N ASN A 85 1.50 -3.69 4.49
CA ASN A 85 2.31 -4.79 5.04
C ASN A 85 3.56 -5.13 4.20
N TRP A 86 3.90 -4.32 3.19
CA TRP A 86 5.11 -4.52 2.41
C TRP A 86 6.24 -3.68 2.99
N LYS A 87 7.05 -4.30 3.84
CA LYS A 87 8.24 -3.68 4.47
C LYS A 87 9.40 -4.65 4.41
N ASP A 88 10.61 -4.12 4.37
CA ASP A 88 11.79 -4.95 4.50
C ASP A 88 11.83 -5.56 5.90
N LYS A 89 11.98 -6.89 5.96
CA LYS A 89 12.25 -7.58 7.22
C LYS A 89 13.71 -7.36 7.58
N GLN A 90 13.96 -6.84 8.78
CA GLN A 90 15.31 -6.74 9.34
C GLN A 90 15.48 -7.78 10.44
N GLU A 91 16.51 -8.62 10.33
CA GLU A 91 16.99 -9.47 11.40
C GLU A 91 18.31 -8.89 11.89
N VAL A 92 18.32 -8.36 13.11
CA VAL A 92 19.48 -7.69 13.71
C VAL A 92 20.04 -8.57 14.81
N GLN A 93 21.25 -9.08 14.61
CA GLN A 93 22.02 -9.74 15.66
C GLN A 93 22.85 -8.70 16.39
N HIS A 94 22.57 -8.49 17.67
CA HIS A 94 23.39 -7.65 18.54
C HIS A 94 24.46 -8.52 19.20
N SER A 95 25.73 -8.31 18.85
CA SER A 95 26.86 -8.80 19.64
C SER A 95 27.26 -7.71 20.63
N ALA A 96 26.83 -7.86 21.87
CA ALA A 96 27.29 -7.04 23.00
C ALA A 96 28.07 -7.92 23.98
N ASP A 97 28.87 -7.28 24.82
CA ASP A 97 29.41 -7.95 26.00
C ASP A 97 28.22 -8.41 26.87
N LYS A 98 28.21 -9.68 27.26
CA LYS A 98 27.07 -10.34 27.93
C LYS A 98 26.78 -9.67 29.28
N ASP A 99 27.82 -9.11 29.87
CA ASP A 99 27.83 -8.50 31.18
C ASP A 99 27.60 -6.99 31.13
N ALA A 100 27.54 -6.39 29.92
CA ALA A 100 27.23 -4.97 29.75
C ALA A 100 25.70 -4.78 29.58
N PRO A 101 25.09 -3.84 30.33
CA PRO A 101 23.67 -3.57 30.16
C PRO A 101 23.40 -2.97 28.77
N PRO A 102 22.31 -3.37 28.10
CA PRO A 102 21.93 -2.77 26.82
C PRO A 102 21.58 -1.30 27.03
N VAL A 103 22.29 -0.41 26.34
CA VAL A 103 22.02 1.04 26.34
C VAL A 103 21.30 1.40 25.04
N PHE A 104 20.06 1.89 25.16
CA PHE A 104 19.30 2.42 24.03
C PHE A 104 19.26 3.95 24.12
N THR A 105 19.75 4.64 23.10
CA THR A 105 19.57 6.08 22.97
C THR A 105 18.32 6.35 22.14
N LEU A 106 17.25 6.81 22.78
CA LEU A 106 16.04 7.23 22.09
C LEU A 106 16.22 8.67 21.62
N LYS A 107 16.30 8.90 20.31
CA LYS A 107 16.14 10.26 19.75
C LYS A 107 14.65 10.50 19.55
N ILE A 108 14.08 11.41 20.34
CA ILE A 108 12.71 11.90 20.15
C ILE A 108 12.82 13.17 19.32
N ASP A 109 12.33 13.13 18.09
CA ASP A 109 12.14 14.33 17.27
C ASP A 109 10.68 14.77 17.43
N ASN A 110 10.46 15.93 18.06
CA ASN A 110 9.13 16.52 18.30
C ASN A 110 8.77 17.54 17.21
N SER A 111 9.31 17.38 16.01
CA SER A 111 9.05 18.24 14.84
C SER A 111 7.70 17.95 14.20
#